data_AF-R5EDY3-F1
#
_entry.id   AF-R5EDY3-F1
#
_cell.length_a   1.000
_cell.length_b   1.000
_cell.length_c   1.000
_cell.angle_alpha   90.00
_cell.angle_beta   90.00
_cell.angle_gamma   90.00
#
_symmetry.space_group_name_H-M   'P 1'
#
loop_
_entity.id
_entity.type
_entity.pdbx_description
1 polymer ?
#
loop_
_entity_poly.entity_id
_entity_poly.type
_entity_poly.pdbx_seq_one_letter_code
_entity_poly.pdbx_strand_id
1 'polypeptide(L)'
;MFLILFFLLVLSLVLTHLNYRISMFIFPDGVFVTRLQGFLGWYGWLNLFVSLPFLWDGDFKQGLYPFVLGAIPLLISIYLVFKDNDNRKVVFKRSARVYLNSDVKLIEPGDDTYGFLHNYRSRMRQIGPKYFFKEIFAREKSNKALADNLIDDTPENTVALLKSLSWVTQSAVDVKAQYIFLLYYMIERYDRNRLFSNFDTFTRNAISVLRLLEIKFSELPYPIAKFIAQNNNLLYCVGGNDEANFVIEVDDYVCEDEENIIATFSDRIYHLNSTLPKFVKRVLADVLYSFSKEEGILVVTNKRVVLIKDHKAKTLSFDVASYTIENGAVTFGNNTYLKIDNTGFFDYVMKALTTDKHIA
;
A
#
# COMPACT_ATOMS: atom_id res chain seq x y z
N MET A 1 18.38 34.97 9.37
CA MET A 1 17.04 34.36 9.32
C MET A 1 16.69 33.78 7.94
N PHE A 2 16.65 34.58 6.86
CA PHE A 2 16.28 34.09 5.52
C PHE A 2 17.07 32.87 5.03
N LEU A 3 18.40 32.90 5.16
CA LEU A 3 19.28 31.79 4.75
C LEU A 3 19.00 30.49 5.54
N ILE A 4 18.67 30.61 6.82
CA ILE A 4 18.28 29.47 7.67
C ILE A 4 16.94 28.90 7.21
N LEU A 5 15.93 29.76 6.99
CA LEU A 5 14.61 29.32 6.53
C LEU A 5 14.67 28.65 5.14
N PHE A 6 15.49 29.18 4.23
CA PHE A 6 15.74 28.56 2.94
C PHE A 6 16.42 27.19 3.07
N PHE A 7 17.42 27.09 3.96
CA PHE A 7 18.06 25.81 4.27
C PHE A 7 17.05 24.79 4.82
N LEU A 8 16.17 25.18 5.76
CA LEU A 8 15.13 24.31 6.31
C LEU A 8 14.10 23.86 5.26
N LEU A 9 13.77 24.73 4.30
CA LEU A 9 12.93 24.40 3.16
C LEU A 9 13.58 23.30 2.30
N VAL A 10 14.85 23.47 1.92
CA VAL A 10 15.60 22.47 1.15
C VAL A 10 15.70 21.16 1.93
N LEU A 11 15.99 21.23 3.23
CA LEU A 11 16.04 20.06 4.09
C LEU A 11 14.70 19.34 4.17
N SER A 12 13.58 20.07 4.24
CA SER A 12 12.23 19.48 4.24
C SER A 12 11.94 18.76 2.94
N LEU A 13 12.34 19.32 1.79
CA LEU A 13 12.21 18.66 0.50
C LEU A 13 13.00 17.35 0.49
N VAL A 14 14.27 17.39 0.89
CA VAL A 14 15.13 16.20 0.96
C VAL A 14 14.53 15.14 1.90
N LEU A 15 14.12 15.52 3.11
CA LEU A 15 13.52 14.60 4.09
C LEU A 15 12.18 14.02 3.61
N THR A 16 11.38 14.79 2.88
CA THR A 16 10.14 14.30 2.27
C THR A 16 10.44 13.22 1.23
N HIS A 17 11.45 13.43 0.39
CA HIS A 17 11.87 12.44 -0.60
C HIS A 17 12.47 11.19 0.05
N LEU A 18 13.24 11.34 1.13
CA LEU A 18 13.84 10.21 1.84
C LEU A 18 12.79 9.41 2.63
N ASN A 19 11.97 10.08 3.44
CA ASN A 19 10.92 9.46 4.24
C ASN A 19 9.85 10.46 4.72
N TYR A 20 8.89 10.81 3.86
CA TYR A 20 7.82 11.75 4.20
C TYR A 20 6.91 11.27 5.34
N ARG A 21 6.77 9.96 5.58
CA ARG A 21 5.88 9.42 6.62
C ARG A 21 6.38 9.73 8.04
N ILE A 22 7.70 9.70 8.21
CA ILE A 22 8.36 9.97 9.49
C ILE A 22 8.06 11.38 10.03
N SER A 23 7.79 12.36 9.16
CA SER A 23 7.48 13.73 9.58
C SER A 23 6.33 13.86 10.57
N MET A 24 5.45 12.86 10.61
CA MET A 24 4.27 12.80 11.45
C MET A 24 4.44 11.78 12.57
N PHE A 25 5.54 11.88 13.33
CA PHE A 25 5.85 11.05 14.52
C PHE A 25 4.72 10.95 15.57
N ILE A 26 3.67 11.76 15.43
CA ILE A 26 2.47 11.83 16.25
C ILE A 26 1.37 10.84 15.82
N PHE A 27 1.53 10.17 14.68
CA PHE A 27 0.58 9.20 14.15
C PHE A 27 1.23 7.82 14.00
N PRO A 28 0.46 6.75 14.19
CA PRO A 28 0.94 5.40 13.95
C PRO A 28 1.18 5.18 12.47
N ASP A 29 1.97 4.16 12.14
CA ASP A 29 2.22 3.76 10.76
C ASP A 29 0.93 3.38 10.06
N GLY A 30 -0.12 3.00 10.80
CA GLY A 30 -1.49 2.75 10.35
C GLY A 30 -2.17 3.88 9.56
N VAL A 31 -1.72 5.13 9.70
CA VAL A 31 -2.33 6.29 9.05
C VAL A 31 -1.76 6.52 7.65
N PHE A 32 -2.61 6.79 6.66
CA PHE A 32 -2.15 7.17 5.33
C PHE A 32 -1.66 8.61 5.34
N VAL A 33 -0.46 8.84 4.82
CA VAL A 33 0.15 10.16 4.67
C VAL A 33 0.52 10.33 3.20
N THR A 34 0.26 11.49 2.62
CA THR A 34 0.70 11.85 1.27
C THR A 34 2.06 12.55 1.31
N ARG A 35 2.76 12.61 0.17
CA ARG A 35 4.03 13.38 0.07
C ARG A 35 3.84 14.85 0.45
N LEU A 36 2.71 15.46 0.07
CA LEU A 36 2.40 16.85 0.45
C LEU A 36 2.21 16.99 1.96
N GLN A 37 1.44 16.11 2.59
CA GLN A 37 1.26 16.11 4.05
C GLN A 37 2.60 15.92 4.75
N GLY A 38 3.41 14.96 4.30
CA GLY A 38 4.71 14.74 4.90
C GLY A 38 5.70 15.90 4.70
N PHE A 39 5.62 16.60 3.55
CA PHE A 39 6.38 17.84 3.34
C PHE A 39 5.95 18.94 4.30
N LEU A 40 4.65 19.20 4.42
CA LEU A 40 4.12 20.19 5.34
C LEU A 40 4.44 19.83 6.80
N GLY A 41 4.46 18.53 7.13
CA GLY A 41 4.88 18.01 8.43
C GLY A 41 6.36 18.27 8.70
N TRP A 42 7.26 17.91 7.77
CA TRP A 42 8.70 18.16 7.91
C TRP A 42 9.01 19.64 7.98
N TYR A 43 8.44 20.43 7.07
CA TYR A 43 8.62 21.87 7.04
C TYR A 43 8.10 22.51 8.32
N GLY A 44 6.92 22.10 8.78
CA GLY A 44 6.35 22.56 10.03
C GLY A 44 7.25 22.24 11.24
N TRP A 45 7.65 20.98 11.36
CA TRP A 45 8.44 20.49 12.48
C TRP A 45 9.83 21.13 12.57
N LEU A 46 10.55 21.23 11.45
CA LEU A 46 11.88 21.83 11.41
C LEU A 46 11.85 23.30 11.82
N ASN A 47 10.85 24.06 11.35
CA ASN A 47 10.70 25.48 11.71
C ASN A 47 10.30 25.65 13.19
N LEU A 48 9.45 24.78 13.72
CA LEU A 48 9.12 24.78 15.16
C LEU A 48 10.34 24.44 16.02
N PHE A 49 11.14 23.45 15.62
CA PHE A 49 12.35 23.07 16.34
C PHE A 49 13.36 24.22 16.42
N VAL A 50 13.50 25.00 15.34
CA VAL A 50 14.35 26.19 15.34
C VAL A 50 13.73 27.34 16.12
N SER A 51 12.40 27.47 16.13
CA SER A 51 11.69 28.56 16.82
C SER A 51 11.67 28.41 18.35
N LEU A 52 11.49 27.20 18.86
CA LEU A 52 11.24 26.93 20.28
C LEU A 52 12.34 27.46 21.23
N PRO A 53 13.65 27.33 20.94
CA PRO A 53 14.70 27.91 21.78
C PRO A 53 14.61 29.42 21.92
N PHE A 54 14.37 30.16 20.82
CA PHE A 54 14.25 31.62 20.87
C PHE A 54 13.03 32.07 21.67
N LEU A 55 11.91 31.38 21.53
CA LEU A 55 10.70 31.67 22.30
C LEU A 55 10.87 31.35 23.79
N TRP A 56 11.59 30.27 24.11
CA TRP A 56 11.93 29.89 25.48
C TRP A 56 12.81 30.95 26.16
N ASP A 57 13.76 31.51 25.41
CA ASP A 57 14.67 32.56 25.88
C ASP A 57 14.06 33.98 25.81
N GLY A 58 12.78 34.11 25.42
CA GLY A 58 12.06 35.38 25.35
C GLY A 58 12.39 36.26 24.13
N ASP A 59 13.18 35.77 23.17
CA ASP A 59 13.45 36.46 21.90
C ASP A 59 12.31 36.23 20.89
N PHE A 60 11.19 36.92 21.12
CA PHE A 60 10.03 36.86 20.23
C PHE A 60 10.31 37.39 18.82
N LYS A 61 11.27 38.31 18.64
CA LYS A 61 11.57 38.88 17.31
C LYS A 61 12.17 37.81 16.39
N GLN A 62 13.02 36.95 16.94
CA GLN A 62 13.63 35.85 16.18
C GLN A 62 12.77 34.58 16.18
N GLY A 63 12.02 34.33 17.27
CA GLY A 63 11.23 33.10 17.42
C GLY A 63 9.87 33.11 16.73
N LEU A 64 9.17 34.24 16.65
CA LEU A 64 7.76 34.29 16.20
C LEU A 64 7.59 33.98 14.71
N TYR A 65 8.49 34.48 13.86
CA TYR A 65 8.39 34.25 12.42
C TYR A 65 8.57 32.77 12.03
N PRO A 66 9.63 32.05 12.47
CA PRO A 66 9.74 30.61 12.28
C PRO A 66 8.63 29.84 13.01
N PHE A 67 8.11 30.35 14.14
CA PHE A 67 6.97 29.72 14.82
C PHE A 67 5.75 29.67 13.91
N VAL A 68 5.35 30.80 13.30
CA VAL A 68 4.18 30.88 12.43
C VAL A 68 4.39 30.06 11.15
N LEU A 69 5.59 30.17 10.56
CA LEU A 69 5.97 29.36 9.39
C LEU A 69 6.03 27.87 9.68
N GLY A 70 6.23 27.45 10.93
CA GLY A 70 6.21 26.06 11.35
C GLY A 70 4.82 25.55 11.74
N ALA A 71 4.12 26.30 12.59
CA ALA A 71 2.84 25.91 13.16
C ALA A 71 1.74 25.76 12.11
N ILE A 72 1.64 26.72 11.17
CA ILE A 72 0.58 26.70 10.16
C ILE A 72 0.70 25.46 9.25
N PRO A 73 1.85 25.19 8.59
CA PRO A 73 2.01 23.98 7.78
C PRO A 73 1.80 22.68 8.56
N LEU A 74 2.30 22.61 9.80
CA LEU A 74 2.12 21.41 10.63
C LEU A 74 0.64 21.14 10.92
N LEU A 75 -0.11 22.17 11.34
CA LEU A 75 -1.55 22.05 11.63
C LEU A 75 -2.35 21.68 10.38
N ILE A 76 -2.02 22.27 9.23
CA ILE A 76 -2.63 21.91 7.94
C ILE A 76 -2.35 20.44 7.62
N SER A 77 -1.11 19.98 7.80
CA SER A 77 -0.74 18.58 7.58
C SER A 77 -1.55 17.63 8.46
N ILE A 78 -1.60 17.90 9.78
CA ILE A 78 -2.39 17.13 10.75
C ILE A 78 -3.86 17.06 10.33
N TYR A 79 -4.44 18.20 9.98
CA TYR A 79 -5.84 18.28 9.56
C TYR A 79 -6.11 17.45 8.30
N LEU A 80 -5.26 17.59 7.27
CA LEU A 80 -5.40 16.84 6.02
C LEU A 80 -5.24 15.33 6.26
N VAL A 81 -4.30 14.92 7.10
CA VAL A 81 -4.12 13.52 7.48
C VAL A 81 -5.38 12.96 8.13
N PHE A 82 -5.98 13.68 9.09
CA PHE A 82 -7.24 13.24 9.69
C PHE A 82 -8.38 13.15 8.66
N LYS A 83 -8.52 14.17 7.82
CA LYS A 83 -9.57 14.23 6.79
C LYS A 83 -9.48 13.07 5.80
N ASP A 84 -8.28 12.76 5.31
CA ASP A 84 -8.06 11.71 4.32
C ASP A 84 -8.23 10.30 4.91
N ASN A 85 -8.12 10.16 6.23
CA ASN A 85 -8.28 8.88 6.93
C ASN A 85 -9.66 8.71 7.61
N ASP A 86 -10.53 9.74 7.61
CA ASP A 86 -11.89 9.70 8.18
C ASP A 86 -12.79 8.75 7.39
N ASN A 87 -12.83 8.90 6.07
CA ASN A 87 -13.53 8.01 5.13
C ASN A 87 -12.54 7.63 4.02
N ARG A 88 -11.63 6.71 4.33
CA ARG A 88 -10.59 6.34 3.39
C ARG A 88 -11.19 5.48 2.28
N LYS A 89 -11.11 5.96 1.04
CA LYS A 89 -11.33 5.13 -0.13
C LYS A 89 -10.09 4.30 -0.38
N VAL A 90 -10.27 3.00 -0.59
CA VAL A 90 -9.17 2.22 -1.19
C VAL A 90 -9.00 2.77 -2.60
N VAL A 91 -7.82 3.33 -2.89
CA VAL A 91 -7.58 3.98 -4.18
C VAL A 91 -7.79 2.94 -5.28
N PHE A 92 -8.76 3.22 -6.14
CA PHE A 92 -9.06 2.37 -7.27
C PHE A 92 -8.08 2.64 -8.40
N LYS A 93 -7.21 1.68 -8.66
CA LYS A 93 -6.37 1.65 -9.85
C LYS A 93 -6.62 0.32 -10.56
N ARG A 94 -7.63 0.29 -11.44
CA ARG A 94 -7.92 -0.89 -12.26
C ARG A 94 -6.83 -1.07 -13.30
N SER A 95 -6.02 -2.11 -13.12
CA SER A 95 -5.00 -2.55 -14.07
C SER A 95 -5.47 -3.71 -14.96
N ALA A 96 -6.51 -4.39 -14.50
CA ALA A 96 -7.06 -5.62 -15.02
C ALA A 96 -8.48 -5.76 -14.48
N ARG A 97 -9.34 -6.47 -15.20
CA ARG A 97 -10.65 -6.87 -14.68
C ARG A 97 -10.47 -8.15 -13.89
N VAL A 98 -11.00 -8.19 -12.67
CA VAL A 98 -10.89 -9.34 -11.75
C VAL A 98 -12.29 -9.76 -11.40
N TYR A 99 -12.59 -11.06 -11.55
CA TYR A 99 -13.89 -11.61 -11.27
C TYR A 99 -13.78 -12.84 -10.38
N LEU A 100 -14.74 -12.99 -9.48
CA LEU A 100 -15.02 -14.28 -8.87
C LEU A 100 -15.87 -15.09 -9.85
N ASN A 101 -15.37 -16.26 -10.25
CA ASN A 101 -16.10 -17.23 -11.05
C ASN A 101 -16.98 -18.07 -10.13
N SER A 102 -18.21 -17.60 -9.89
CA SER A 102 -19.26 -18.44 -9.32
C SER A 102 -20.01 -19.11 -10.47
N ASP A 103 -20.38 -20.40 -10.35
CA ASP A 103 -20.94 -21.29 -11.39
C ASP A 103 -22.04 -20.74 -12.32
N VAL A 104 -22.56 -19.54 -12.05
CA VAL A 104 -23.64 -18.89 -12.78
C VAL A 104 -23.29 -17.45 -13.23
N LYS A 105 -22.34 -16.75 -12.60
CA LYS A 105 -22.02 -15.33 -12.89
C LYS A 105 -20.59 -14.93 -12.50
N LEU A 106 -20.02 -14.04 -13.33
CA LEU A 106 -18.83 -13.25 -12.98
C LEU A 106 -19.23 -12.11 -12.05
N ILE A 107 -18.62 -12.05 -10.86
CA ILE A 107 -18.88 -10.99 -9.87
C ILE A 107 -17.67 -10.05 -9.83
N GLU A 108 -17.90 -8.75 -10.05
CA GLU A 108 -16.88 -7.72 -9.88
C GLU A 108 -16.70 -7.31 -8.40
N PRO A 109 -15.49 -6.92 -7.98
CA PRO A 109 -15.24 -6.36 -6.66
C PRO A 109 -15.77 -4.92 -6.53
N GLY A 110 -15.98 -4.48 -5.30
CA GLY A 110 -16.48 -3.15 -4.97
C GLY A 110 -15.42 -2.06 -4.87
N ASP A 111 -15.91 -0.82 -4.71
CA ASP A 111 -15.12 0.40 -4.54
C ASP A 111 -15.11 0.92 -3.09
N ASP A 112 -15.20 0.00 -2.13
CA ASP A 112 -15.63 0.35 -0.78
C ASP A 112 -14.69 1.33 -0.04
N THR A 113 -15.32 2.16 0.79
CA THR A 113 -14.69 3.18 1.61
C THR A 113 -14.63 2.67 3.05
N TYR A 114 -13.46 2.39 3.59
CA TYR A 114 -13.34 2.06 5.02
C TYR A 114 -12.84 3.28 5.81
N GLY A 115 -13.57 3.68 6.84
CA GLY A 115 -13.17 4.80 7.69
C GLY A 115 -12.29 4.37 8.86
N PHE A 116 -10.96 4.38 8.70
CA PHE A 116 -10.04 4.03 9.80
C PHE A 116 -10.18 4.99 10.99
N LEU A 117 -10.33 6.28 10.69
CA LEU A 117 -10.57 7.34 11.67
C LEU A 117 -12.01 7.84 11.61
N HIS A 118 -12.96 6.97 11.23
CA HIS A 118 -14.37 7.35 11.13
C HIS A 118 -14.83 8.07 12.40
N ASN A 119 -15.47 9.23 12.23
CA ASN A 119 -15.96 10.07 13.32
C ASN A 119 -14.88 10.60 14.28
N TYR A 120 -13.61 10.72 13.85
CA TYR A 120 -12.53 11.22 14.70
C TYR A 120 -12.87 12.54 15.38
N ARG A 121 -13.59 13.44 14.69
CA ARG A 121 -13.99 14.74 15.24
C ARG A 121 -14.91 14.60 16.45
N SER A 122 -15.87 13.69 16.37
CA SER A 122 -16.80 13.41 17.48
C SER A 122 -16.05 12.74 18.62
N ARG A 123 -15.25 11.71 18.31
CA ARG A 123 -14.49 10.95 19.30
C ARG A 123 -13.48 11.82 20.04
N MET A 124 -12.70 12.63 19.30
CA MET A 124 -11.72 13.54 19.87
C MET A 124 -12.35 14.61 20.77
N ARG A 125 -13.60 15.05 20.48
CA ARG A 125 -14.36 15.93 21.39
C ARG A 125 -14.80 15.22 22.68
N GLN A 126 -15.17 13.94 22.60
CA GLN A 126 -15.65 13.17 23.74
C GLN A 126 -14.51 12.82 24.72
N ILE A 127 -13.39 12.31 24.23
CA ILE A 127 -12.30 11.80 25.08
C ILE A 127 -11.10 12.77 25.17
N GLY A 128 -11.12 13.84 24.38
CA GLY A 128 -10.01 14.80 24.28
C GLY A 128 -8.88 14.30 23.37
N PRO A 129 -8.05 15.23 22.84
CA PRO A 129 -7.00 14.90 21.87
C PRO A 129 -5.97 13.91 22.46
N LYS A 130 -5.50 14.13 23.69
CA LYS A 130 -4.51 13.26 24.33
C LYS A 130 -4.93 11.79 24.36
N TYR A 131 -6.16 11.49 24.79
CA TYR A 131 -6.65 10.12 24.88
C TYR A 131 -6.98 9.54 23.50
N PHE A 132 -7.43 10.38 22.56
CA PHE A 132 -7.66 9.96 21.19
C PHE A 132 -6.39 9.53 20.47
N PHE A 133 -5.29 10.28 20.61
CA PHE A 133 -3.99 9.84 20.08
C PHE A 133 -3.55 8.51 20.70
N LYS A 134 -3.69 8.34 22.02
CA LYS A 134 -3.42 7.06 22.70
C LYS A 134 -4.27 5.92 22.14
N GLU A 135 -5.55 6.15 21.88
CA GLU A 135 -6.45 5.17 21.27
C GLU A 135 -5.98 4.79 19.86
N ILE A 136 -5.58 5.77 19.05
CA ILE A 136 -5.03 5.54 17.71
C ILE A 136 -3.77 4.65 17.76
N PHE A 137 -2.82 4.91 18.67
CA PHE A 137 -1.64 4.06 18.85
C PHE A 137 -1.97 2.67 19.39
N ALA A 138 -2.99 2.56 20.26
CA ALA A 138 -3.46 1.27 20.73
C ALA A 138 -4.04 0.42 19.59
N ARG A 139 -4.81 1.05 18.68
CA ARG A 139 -5.34 0.38 17.48
C ARG A 139 -4.22 -0.23 16.63
N GLU A 140 -3.12 0.49 16.39
CA GLU A 140 -1.98 -0.03 15.64
C GLU A 140 -1.40 -1.30 16.26
N LYS A 141 -1.15 -1.27 17.59
CA LYS A 141 -0.63 -2.44 18.29
C LYS A 141 -1.58 -3.64 18.19
N SER A 142 -2.88 -3.41 18.35
CA SER A 142 -3.89 -4.45 18.16
C SER A 142 -3.97 -4.94 16.72
N ASN A 143 -3.84 -4.06 15.72
CA ASN A 143 -3.85 -4.43 14.30
C ASN A 143 -2.67 -5.33 13.95
N LYS A 144 -1.49 -5.07 14.51
CA LYS A 144 -0.34 -5.96 14.35
C LYS A 144 -0.59 -7.35 14.94
N ALA A 145 -1.15 -7.43 16.15
CA ALA A 145 -1.52 -8.70 16.76
C ALA A 145 -2.63 -9.44 15.97
N LEU A 146 -3.64 -8.71 15.48
CA LEU A 146 -4.68 -9.25 14.61
C LEU A 146 -4.11 -9.80 13.29
N ALA A 147 -3.09 -9.13 12.74
CA ALA A 147 -2.41 -9.55 11.53
C ALA A 147 -1.63 -10.86 11.75
N ASP A 148 -0.94 -10.98 12.88
CA ASP A 148 -0.28 -12.22 13.30
C ASP A 148 -1.31 -13.36 13.45
N ASN A 149 -2.43 -13.11 14.13
CA ASN A 149 -3.50 -14.10 14.32
C ASN A 149 -4.17 -14.55 13.01
N LEU A 150 -4.25 -13.69 12.00
CA LEU A 150 -4.80 -14.10 10.70
C LEU A 150 -3.94 -15.18 10.02
N ILE A 151 -2.66 -15.27 10.39
CA ILE A 151 -1.74 -16.32 9.93
C ILE A 151 -1.73 -17.51 10.92
N ASP A 152 -1.67 -17.24 12.22
CA ASP A 152 -1.37 -18.26 13.23
C ASP A 152 -2.60 -18.93 13.84
N ASP A 153 -3.78 -18.30 13.77
CA ASP A 153 -4.99 -18.69 14.50
C ASP A 153 -6.13 -19.13 13.55
N THR A 154 -7.24 -19.60 14.11
CA THR A 154 -8.42 -20.00 13.33
C THR A 154 -9.25 -18.80 12.86
N PRO A 155 -10.00 -18.95 11.75
CA PRO A 155 -10.93 -17.92 11.28
C PRO A 155 -11.95 -17.50 12.35
N GLU A 156 -12.48 -18.44 13.15
CA GLU A 156 -13.47 -18.18 14.19
C GLU A 156 -12.91 -17.33 15.33
N ASN A 157 -11.69 -17.64 15.78
CA ASN A 157 -11.01 -16.88 16.82
C ASN A 157 -10.69 -15.46 16.34
N THR A 158 -10.27 -15.32 15.07
CA THR A 158 -10.04 -14.02 14.45
C THR A 158 -11.31 -13.16 14.45
N VAL A 159 -12.46 -13.75 14.08
CA VAL A 159 -13.77 -13.07 14.13
C VAL A 159 -14.17 -12.68 15.54
N ALA A 160 -13.99 -13.57 16.52
CA ALA A 160 -14.29 -13.29 17.92
C ALA A 160 -13.45 -12.11 18.44
N LEU A 161 -12.15 -12.10 18.13
CA LEU A 161 -11.24 -11.03 18.52
C LEU A 161 -11.64 -9.69 17.89
N LEU A 162 -11.92 -9.67 16.58
CA LEU A 162 -12.41 -8.46 15.89
C LEU A 162 -13.66 -7.86 16.55
N LYS A 163 -14.64 -8.71 16.90
CA LYS A 163 -15.88 -8.29 17.56
C LYS A 163 -15.67 -7.78 18.99
N SER A 164 -14.60 -8.22 19.66
CA SER A 164 -14.28 -7.84 21.04
C SER A 164 -13.51 -6.52 21.18
N LEU A 165 -13.00 -5.95 20.07
CA LEU A 165 -12.23 -4.71 20.11
C LEU A 165 -13.07 -3.57 20.71
N SER A 166 -12.46 -2.76 21.57
CA SER A 166 -13.17 -1.70 22.30
C SER A 166 -13.82 -0.67 21.37
N TRP A 167 -13.18 -0.32 20.25
CA TRP A 167 -13.76 0.59 19.26
C TRP A 167 -14.80 -0.06 18.34
N VAL A 168 -14.84 -1.39 18.24
CA VAL A 168 -15.91 -2.12 17.54
C VAL A 168 -17.14 -2.25 18.44
N THR A 169 -16.95 -2.70 19.69
CA THR A 169 -18.02 -2.80 20.70
C THR A 169 -18.65 -1.44 21.04
N GLN A 170 -17.87 -0.36 21.03
CA GLN A 170 -18.37 1.01 21.19
C GLN A 170 -18.98 1.60 19.91
N SER A 171 -19.15 0.80 18.85
CA SER A 171 -19.71 1.23 17.56
C SER A 171 -18.97 2.39 16.90
N ALA A 172 -17.67 2.57 17.21
CA ALA A 172 -16.84 3.59 16.59
C ALA A 172 -16.34 3.16 15.20
N VAL A 173 -16.18 1.85 14.97
CA VAL A 173 -15.82 1.25 13.68
C VAL A 173 -16.66 -0.01 13.47
N ASP A 174 -17.22 -0.16 12.27
CA ASP A 174 -17.92 -1.39 11.88
C ASP A 174 -16.95 -2.58 11.80
N VAL A 175 -17.40 -3.77 12.20
CA VAL A 175 -16.53 -4.97 12.23
C VAL A 175 -16.05 -5.37 10.83
N LYS A 176 -16.89 -5.23 9.79
CA LYS A 176 -16.51 -5.51 8.40
C LYS A 176 -15.48 -4.49 7.92
N ALA A 177 -15.70 -3.21 8.24
CA ALA A 177 -14.74 -2.15 7.92
C ALA A 177 -13.38 -2.35 8.61
N GLN A 178 -13.38 -2.78 9.88
CA GLN A 178 -12.16 -3.13 10.63
C GLN A 178 -11.43 -4.31 9.99
N TYR A 179 -12.16 -5.30 9.49
CA TYR A 179 -11.55 -6.45 8.82
C TYR A 179 -10.98 -6.09 7.44
N ILE A 180 -11.68 -5.26 6.66
CA ILE A 180 -11.15 -4.70 5.40
C ILE A 180 -9.87 -3.90 5.66
N PHE A 181 -9.83 -3.11 6.74
CA PHE A 181 -8.61 -2.42 7.16
C PHE A 181 -7.48 -3.41 7.48
N LEU A 182 -7.77 -4.51 8.18
CA LEU A 182 -6.79 -5.55 8.49
C LEU A 182 -6.21 -6.16 7.21
N LEU A 183 -7.05 -6.53 6.24
CA LEU A 183 -6.60 -7.04 4.94
C LEU A 183 -5.73 -6.04 4.19
N TYR A 184 -6.12 -4.76 4.19
CA TYR A 184 -5.29 -3.71 3.60
C TYR A 184 -3.93 -3.58 4.31
N TYR A 185 -3.92 -3.64 5.64
CA TYR A 185 -2.69 -3.62 6.44
C TYR A 185 -1.77 -4.81 6.12
N MET A 186 -2.34 -6.01 5.96
CA MET A 186 -1.60 -7.21 5.55
C MET A 186 -0.86 -7.01 4.23
N ILE A 187 -1.55 -6.46 3.23
CA ILE A 187 -0.98 -6.27 1.88
C ILE A 187 0.12 -5.20 1.87
N GLU A 188 -0.06 -4.12 2.62
CA GLU A 188 0.70 -2.88 2.42
C GLU A 188 1.81 -2.66 3.45
N ARG A 189 1.68 -3.25 4.65
CA ARG A 189 2.50 -2.88 5.80
C ARG A 189 3.02 -4.04 6.64
N TYR A 190 2.34 -5.17 6.63
CA TYR A 190 2.77 -6.33 7.39
C TYR A 190 4.13 -6.85 6.92
N ASP A 191 4.79 -7.65 7.76
CA ASP A 191 6.09 -8.26 7.43
C ASP A 191 5.96 -9.10 6.16
N ARG A 192 6.54 -8.61 5.06
CA ARG A 192 6.45 -9.22 3.73
C ARG A 192 7.04 -10.61 3.71
N ASN A 193 8.15 -10.84 4.42
CA ASN A 193 8.78 -12.15 4.43
C ASN A 193 7.85 -13.16 5.10
N ARG A 194 7.30 -12.80 6.26
CA ARG A 194 6.35 -13.65 6.98
C ARG A 194 5.05 -13.88 6.19
N LEU A 195 4.51 -12.85 5.55
CA LEU A 195 3.32 -12.96 4.72
C LEU A 195 3.51 -13.97 3.60
N PHE A 196 4.59 -13.82 2.81
CA PHE A 196 4.84 -14.67 1.65
C PHE A 196 5.25 -16.10 2.03
N SER A 197 5.89 -16.29 3.18
CA SER A 197 6.14 -17.64 3.72
C SER A 197 4.88 -18.37 4.19
N ASN A 198 3.80 -17.64 4.51
CA ASN A 198 2.54 -18.21 5.02
C ASN A 198 1.34 -17.85 4.13
N PHE A 199 1.60 -17.68 2.84
CA PHE A 199 0.68 -16.97 1.94
C PHE A 199 -0.60 -17.76 1.62
N ASP A 200 -0.47 -19.09 1.57
CA ASP A 200 -1.60 -20.02 1.45
C ASP A 200 -2.51 -19.96 2.68
N THR A 201 -1.95 -20.15 3.88
CA THR A 201 -2.67 -20.05 5.16
C THR A 201 -3.39 -18.70 5.29
N PHE A 202 -2.69 -17.60 5.02
CA PHE A 202 -3.28 -16.26 5.01
C PHE A 202 -4.51 -16.18 4.10
N THR A 203 -4.45 -16.74 2.90
CA THR A 203 -5.51 -16.61 1.90
C THR A 203 -6.71 -17.46 2.24
N ARG A 204 -6.49 -18.70 2.69
CA ARG A 204 -7.56 -19.58 3.17
C ARG A 204 -8.26 -18.99 4.39
N ASN A 205 -7.50 -18.48 5.35
CA ASN A 205 -8.05 -17.80 6.53
C ASN A 205 -8.79 -16.52 6.14
N ALA A 206 -8.23 -15.73 5.22
CA ALA A 206 -8.87 -14.50 4.75
C ALA A 206 -10.24 -14.75 4.11
N ILE A 207 -10.31 -15.71 3.18
CA ILE A 207 -11.56 -16.11 2.53
C ILE A 207 -12.57 -16.66 3.56
N SER A 208 -12.09 -17.45 4.53
CA SER A 208 -12.95 -18.02 5.58
C SER A 208 -13.53 -16.94 6.50
N VAL A 209 -12.73 -15.97 6.92
CA VAL A 209 -13.20 -14.84 7.74
C VAL A 209 -14.16 -13.94 6.96
N LEU A 210 -13.93 -13.70 5.66
CA LEU A 210 -14.89 -12.99 4.80
C LEU A 210 -16.27 -13.66 4.80
N ARG A 211 -16.30 -14.99 4.69
CA ARG A 211 -17.54 -15.78 4.76
C ARG A 211 -18.21 -15.66 6.13
N LEU A 212 -17.45 -15.81 7.22
CA LEU A 212 -17.96 -15.71 8.60
C LEU A 212 -18.49 -14.31 8.96
N LEU A 213 -17.95 -13.26 8.34
CA LEU A 213 -18.42 -11.87 8.48
C LEU A 213 -19.51 -11.50 7.45
N GLU A 214 -19.92 -12.44 6.59
CA GLU A 214 -20.90 -12.21 5.53
C GLU A 214 -20.53 -11.01 4.65
N ILE A 215 -19.26 -10.90 4.27
CA ILE A 215 -18.75 -9.88 3.34
C ILE A 215 -18.79 -10.47 1.94
N LYS A 216 -19.57 -9.85 1.05
CA LYS A 216 -19.68 -10.31 -0.35
C LYS A 216 -18.46 -9.88 -1.15
N PHE A 217 -18.14 -10.61 -2.22
CA PHE A 217 -17.04 -10.21 -3.12
C PHE A 217 -17.25 -8.81 -3.73
N SER A 218 -18.49 -8.44 -4.03
CA SER A 218 -18.86 -7.09 -4.49
C SER A 218 -18.69 -5.98 -3.44
N GLU A 219 -18.44 -6.34 -2.18
CA GLU A 219 -18.17 -5.40 -1.08
C GLU A 219 -16.66 -5.32 -0.79
N LEU A 220 -15.84 -6.19 -1.40
CA LEU A 220 -14.40 -6.17 -1.24
C LEU A 220 -13.77 -5.07 -2.11
N PRO A 221 -12.92 -4.21 -1.54
CA PRO A 221 -12.16 -3.27 -2.34
C PRO A 221 -11.29 -3.95 -3.40
N TYR A 222 -11.29 -3.40 -4.62
CA TYR A 222 -10.56 -3.94 -5.76
C TYR A 222 -9.12 -4.36 -5.47
N PRO A 223 -8.24 -3.56 -4.81
CA PRO A 223 -6.86 -3.99 -4.55
C PRO A 223 -6.74 -5.23 -3.65
N ILE A 224 -7.66 -5.40 -2.70
CA ILE A 224 -7.71 -6.57 -1.81
C ILE A 224 -8.21 -7.77 -2.61
N ALA A 225 -9.30 -7.60 -3.35
CA ALA A 225 -9.86 -8.64 -4.22
C ALA A 225 -8.85 -9.12 -5.28
N LYS A 226 -8.15 -8.17 -5.92
CA LYS A 226 -7.07 -8.45 -6.88
C LYS A 226 -5.94 -9.25 -6.22
N PHE A 227 -5.49 -8.85 -5.03
CA PHE A 227 -4.43 -9.58 -4.33
C PHE A 227 -4.83 -11.02 -3.97
N ILE A 228 -6.05 -11.22 -3.48
CA ILE A 228 -6.60 -12.55 -3.19
C ILE A 228 -6.71 -13.39 -4.46
N ALA A 229 -7.23 -12.82 -5.56
CA ALA A 229 -7.37 -13.49 -6.85
C ALA A 229 -6.03 -13.90 -7.44
N GLN A 230 -5.06 -12.98 -7.46
CA GLN A 230 -3.72 -13.25 -7.96
C GLN A 230 -3.03 -14.37 -7.17
N ASN A 231 -3.25 -14.42 -5.86
CA ASN A 231 -2.72 -15.50 -5.06
C ASN A 231 -3.43 -16.84 -5.31
N ASN A 232 -4.76 -16.86 -5.39
CA ASN A 232 -5.48 -18.09 -5.68
C ASN A 232 -5.04 -18.68 -7.02
N ASN A 233 -4.84 -17.84 -8.05
CA ASN A 233 -4.33 -18.26 -9.36
C ASN A 233 -2.88 -18.76 -9.28
N LEU A 234 -2.01 -18.11 -8.50
CA LEU A 234 -0.65 -18.58 -8.27
C LEU A 234 -0.65 -19.98 -7.63
N LEU A 235 -1.39 -20.15 -6.53
CA LEU A 235 -1.50 -21.41 -5.80
C LEU A 235 -2.07 -22.53 -6.65
N TYR A 236 -3.07 -22.26 -7.49
CA TYR A 236 -3.56 -23.22 -8.47
C TYR A 236 -2.46 -23.64 -9.45
N CYS A 237 -1.68 -22.68 -9.99
CA CYS A 237 -0.61 -22.98 -10.94
C CYS A 237 0.57 -23.75 -10.34
N VAL A 238 0.90 -23.57 -9.06
CA VAL A 238 1.99 -24.29 -8.37
C VAL A 238 1.52 -25.56 -7.65
N GLY A 239 0.26 -25.99 -7.85
CA GLY A 239 -0.29 -27.24 -7.30
C GLY A 239 -0.72 -27.18 -5.83
N GLY A 240 -0.90 -25.98 -5.27
CA GLY A 240 -1.39 -25.75 -3.91
C GLY A 240 -2.91 -25.72 -3.75
N ASN A 241 -3.67 -25.66 -4.85
CA ASN A 241 -5.14 -25.68 -4.87
C ASN A 241 -5.68 -26.47 -6.05
N ASP A 242 -6.83 -27.14 -5.85
CA ASP A 242 -7.48 -27.96 -6.89
C ASP A 242 -8.23 -27.10 -7.93
N GLU A 243 -8.63 -25.87 -7.59
CA GLU A 243 -9.43 -25.00 -8.46
C GLU A 243 -9.02 -23.51 -8.37
N ALA A 244 -9.02 -22.83 -9.52
CA ALA A 244 -8.93 -21.38 -9.63
C ALA A 244 -10.34 -20.78 -9.62
N ASN A 245 -10.70 -20.11 -8.52
CA ASN A 245 -12.01 -19.49 -8.35
C ASN A 245 -12.10 -18.10 -8.99
N PHE A 246 -10.99 -17.57 -9.50
CA PHE A 246 -10.90 -16.19 -9.98
C PHE A 246 -10.42 -16.11 -11.43
N VAL A 247 -11.02 -15.19 -12.17
CA VAL A 247 -10.64 -14.87 -13.55
C VAL A 247 -10.04 -13.48 -13.57
N ILE A 248 -8.88 -13.34 -14.22
CA ILE A 248 -8.20 -12.06 -14.45
C ILE A 248 -8.18 -11.82 -15.96
N GLU A 249 -8.71 -10.68 -16.39
CA GLU A 249 -8.69 -10.23 -17.78
C GLU A 249 -7.91 -8.93 -17.92
N VAL A 250 -7.15 -8.79 -19.00
CA VAL A 250 -6.41 -7.56 -19.32
C VAL A 250 -6.76 -7.16 -20.75
N ASP A 251 -7.10 -5.90 -20.95
CA ASP A 251 -7.40 -5.38 -22.28
C ASP A 251 -6.15 -5.52 -23.18
N ASP A 252 -6.36 -5.78 -24.47
CA ASP A 252 -5.31 -6.00 -25.48
C ASP A 252 -4.40 -7.21 -25.22
N TYR A 253 -4.83 -8.16 -24.39
CA TYR A 253 -4.15 -9.44 -24.20
C TYR A 253 -5.14 -10.61 -24.17
N VAL A 254 -4.85 -11.62 -24.98
CA VAL A 254 -5.61 -12.87 -25.05
C VAL A 254 -4.66 -14.01 -24.73
N CYS A 255 -5.04 -14.84 -23.75
CA CYS A 255 -4.29 -16.03 -23.39
C CYS A 255 -4.30 -17.05 -24.52
N GLU A 256 -3.19 -17.76 -24.69
CA GLU A 256 -3.15 -19.00 -25.46
C GLU A 256 -3.90 -20.13 -24.73
N ASP A 257 -4.18 -21.23 -25.43
CA ASP A 257 -4.78 -22.42 -24.81
C ASP A 257 -3.95 -22.86 -23.59
N GLU A 258 -4.63 -23.12 -22.46
CA GLU A 258 -4.04 -23.48 -21.15
C GLU A 258 -3.16 -22.38 -20.50
N GLU A 259 -3.12 -21.18 -21.08
CA GLU A 259 -2.47 -20.02 -20.46
C GLU A 259 -3.44 -19.30 -19.53
N ASN A 260 -3.01 -19.06 -18.29
CA ASN A 260 -3.79 -18.34 -17.29
C ASN A 260 -3.00 -17.15 -16.75
N ILE A 261 -3.67 -16.01 -16.60
CA ILE A 261 -3.08 -14.83 -15.96
C ILE A 261 -3.02 -15.07 -14.45
N ILE A 262 -1.81 -14.95 -13.91
CA ILE A 262 -1.52 -15.15 -12.48
C ILE A 262 -1.47 -13.80 -11.78
N ALA A 263 -0.72 -12.85 -12.34
CA ALA A 263 -0.54 -11.54 -11.74
C ALA A 263 -0.48 -10.42 -12.78
N THR A 264 -0.89 -9.23 -12.36
CA THR A 264 -0.91 -8.01 -13.17
C THR A 264 -0.45 -6.83 -12.34
N PHE A 265 0.43 -6.02 -12.91
CA PHE A 265 1.01 -4.85 -12.26
C PHE A 265 0.93 -3.68 -13.24
N SER A 266 0.36 -2.55 -12.83
CA SER A 266 0.27 -1.37 -13.70
C SER A 266 0.78 -0.13 -13.02
N ASP A 267 1.66 0.59 -13.69
CA ASP A 267 2.04 1.94 -13.30
C ASP A 267 2.75 2.65 -14.44
N ARG A 268 3.35 3.79 -14.09
CA ARG A 268 4.19 4.56 -14.97
C ARG A 268 5.48 3.84 -15.30
N ILE A 269 5.86 3.97 -16.56
CA ILE A 269 7.14 3.58 -17.10
C ILE A 269 8.05 4.81 -17.09
N TYR A 270 9.30 4.67 -16.65
CA TYR A 270 10.29 5.73 -16.83
C TYR A 270 11.59 5.14 -17.36
N HIS A 271 12.41 6.01 -17.97
CA HIS A 271 13.67 5.62 -18.60
C HIS A 271 14.82 6.16 -17.79
N LEU A 272 15.75 5.29 -17.41
CA LEU A 272 16.91 5.68 -16.63
C LEU A 272 18.15 5.00 -17.19
N ASN A 273 19.22 5.78 -17.36
CA ASN A 273 20.47 5.24 -17.87
C ASN A 273 21.10 4.27 -16.86
N SER A 274 21.36 3.04 -17.30
CA SER A 274 21.94 1.97 -16.49
C SER A 274 23.34 2.29 -15.95
N THR A 275 24.10 3.21 -16.55
CA THR A 275 25.47 3.55 -16.12
C THR A 275 25.55 4.56 -14.98
N LEU A 276 24.43 5.16 -14.57
CA LEU A 276 24.41 6.15 -13.49
C LEU A 276 24.79 5.55 -12.13
N PRO A 277 25.50 6.29 -11.26
CA PRO A 277 25.78 5.86 -9.89
C PRO A 277 24.50 5.57 -9.09
N LYS A 278 24.52 4.58 -8.19
CA LYS A 278 23.34 4.11 -7.44
C LYS A 278 22.55 5.22 -6.74
N PHE A 279 23.26 6.14 -6.07
CA PHE A 279 22.62 7.26 -5.37
C PHE A 279 21.89 8.20 -6.35
N VAL A 280 22.55 8.53 -7.47
CA VAL A 280 21.98 9.39 -8.52
C VAL A 280 20.76 8.73 -9.16
N LYS A 281 20.83 7.41 -9.44
CA LYS A 281 19.69 6.64 -9.93
C LYS A 281 18.49 6.73 -8.99
N ARG A 282 18.71 6.60 -7.68
CA ARG A 282 17.62 6.66 -6.68
C ARG A 282 16.93 8.01 -6.71
N VAL A 283 17.68 9.11 -6.71
CA VAL A 283 17.13 10.47 -6.75
C VAL A 283 16.41 10.74 -8.08
N LEU A 284 17.05 10.39 -9.21
CA LEU A 284 16.47 10.62 -10.53
C LEU A 284 15.26 9.72 -10.83
N ALA A 285 15.22 8.50 -10.31
CA ALA A 285 14.08 7.59 -10.50
C ALA A 285 12.78 8.23 -10.00
N ASP A 286 12.77 8.83 -8.81
CA ASP A 286 11.59 9.51 -8.28
C ASP A 286 11.18 10.73 -9.10
N VAL A 287 12.17 11.50 -9.58
CA VAL A 287 11.94 12.68 -10.42
C VAL A 287 11.34 12.25 -11.76
N LEU A 288 12.00 11.35 -12.47
CA LEU A 288 11.57 10.87 -13.78
C LEU A 288 10.23 10.14 -13.72
N TYR A 289 9.98 9.35 -12.67
CA TYR A 289 8.67 8.74 -12.42
C TYR A 289 7.57 9.80 -12.26
N SER A 290 7.85 10.88 -11.54
CA SER A 290 6.87 11.95 -11.31
C SER A 290 6.53 12.70 -12.61
N PHE A 291 7.51 12.88 -13.49
CA PHE A 291 7.33 13.52 -14.81
C PHE A 291 6.85 12.56 -15.90
N SER A 292 6.93 11.25 -15.69
CA SER A 292 6.51 10.30 -16.69
C SER A 292 5.00 10.32 -16.91
N LYS A 293 4.63 10.31 -18.19
CA LYS A 293 3.27 10.13 -18.68
C LYS A 293 3.07 8.77 -19.35
N GLU A 294 4.14 7.99 -19.49
CA GLU A 294 4.05 6.66 -20.07
C GLU A 294 3.50 5.70 -19.01
N GLU A 295 2.50 4.92 -19.37
CA GLU A 295 1.92 3.88 -18.52
C GLU A 295 2.06 2.52 -19.20
N GLY A 296 2.12 1.46 -18.41
CA GLY A 296 2.11 0.11 -18.93
C GLY A 296 1.57 -0.89 -17.92
N ILE A 297 1.17 -2.04 -18.44
CA ILE A 297 0.66 -3.17 -17.66
C ILE A 297 1.62 -4.34 -17.89
N LEU A 298 2.21 -4.83 -16.81
CA LEU A 298 2.96 -6.07 -16.78
C LEU A 298 2.01 -7.20 -16.41
N VAL A 299 1.85 -8.15 -17.31
CA VAL A 299 1.04 -9.35 -17.16
C VAL A 299 1.98 -10.53 -16.97
N VAL A 300 1.78 -11.29 -15.89
CA VAL A 300 2.50 -12.52 -15.59
C VAL A 300 1.52 -13.68 -15.70
N THR A 301 1.83 -14.63 -16.58
CA THR A 301 1.05 -15.86 -16.77
C THR A 301 1.83 -17.07 -16.28
N ASN A 302 1.21 -18.23 -16.28
CA ASN A 302 1.89 -19.50 -16.04
C ASN A 302 2.95 -19.85 -17.11
N LYS A 303 2.93 -19.19 -18.27
CA LYS A 303 3.83 -19.46 -19.40
C LYS A 303 4.87 -18.36 -19.65
N ARG A 304 4.51 -17.08 -19.50
CA ARG A 304 5.33 -15.93 -19.93
C ARG A 304 5.05 -14.65 -19.15
N VAL A 305 5.92 -13.66 -19.33
CA VAL A 305 5.71 -12.28 -18.88
C VAL A 305 5.46 -11.41 -20.12
N VAL A 306 4.46 -10.54 -20.07
CA VAL A 306 4.07 -9.67 -21.17
C VAL A 306 3.96 -8.23 -20.68
N LEU A 307 4.60 -7.30 -21.37
CA LEU A 307 4.41 -5.87 -21.15
C LEU A 307 3.46 -5.32 -22.22
N ILE A 308 2.34 -4.78 -21.78
CA ILE A 308 1.38 -4.07 -22.61
C ILE A 308 1.66 -2.58 -22.47
N LYS A 309 1.98 -1.93 -23.58
CA LYS A 309 2.18 -0.47 -23.68
C LYS A 309 1.58 0.00 -25.01
N ASP A 310 0.86 1.12 -24.99
CA ASP A 310 0.25 1.72 -26.19
C ASP A 310 -0.56 0.70 -27.02
N HIS A 311 -1.39 -0.11 -26.34
CA HIS A 311 -2.19 -1.20 -26.93
C HIS A 311 -1.37 -2.28 -27.66
N LYS A 312 -0.08 -2.40 -27.35
CA LYS A 312 0.81 -3.42 -27.93
C LYS A 312 1.38 -4.31 -26.83
N ALA A 313 1.11 -5.60 -26.94
CA ALA A 313 1.71 -6.63 -26.11
C ALA A 313 3.12 -6.99 -26.61
N LYS A 314 4.10 -6.95 -25.71
CA LYS A 314 5.46 -7.41 -25.94
C LYS A 314 5.83 -8.48 -24.93
N THR A 315 6.11 -9.68 -25.39
CA THR A 315 6.62 -10.77 -24.56
C THR A 315 8.03 -10.43 -24.06
N LEU A 316 8.23 -10.62 -22.76
CA LEU A 316 9.49 -10.46 -22.06
C LEU A 316 10.01 -11.83 -21.61
N SER A 317 11.30 -11.88 -21.25
CA SER A 317 11.93 -13.11 -20.78
C SER A 317 11.27 -13.61 -19.48
N PHE A 318 10.98 -14.91 -19.42
CA PHE A 318 10.36 -15.61 -18.30
C PHE A 318 11.42 -16.35 -17.47
N ASP A 319 12.47 -15.64 -17.05
CA ASP A 319 13.56 -16.18 -16.23
C ASP A 319 13.90 -15.20 -15.10
N VAL A 320 14.17 -15.72 -13.90
CA VAL A 320 14.57 -14.92 -12.73
C VAL A 320 15.86 -14.14 -13.00
N ALA A 321 16.78 -14.71 -13.78
CA ALA A 321 18.02 -14.02 -14.15
C ALA A 321 17.80 -12.82 -15.09
N SER A 322 16.62 -12.72 -15.71
CA SER A 322 16.33 -11.76 -16.78
C SER A 322 15.65 -10.47 -16.31
N TYR A 323 15.31 -10.35 -15.02
CA TYR A 323 14.78 -9.12 -14.44
C TYR A 323 15.60 -8.65 -13.23
N THR A 324 15.54 -7.35 -12.97
CA THR A 324 16.10 -6.75 -11.75
C THR A 324 15.07 -5.81 -11.13
N ILE A 325 15.08 -5.74 -9.80
CA ILE A 325 14.26 -4.81 -9.02
C ILE A 325 15.17 -3.73 -8.46
N GLU A 326 15.01 -2.50 -8.94
CA GLU A 326 15.77 -1.35 -8.47
C GLU A 326 14.82 -0.19 -8.18
N ASN A 327 15.01 0.51 -7.06
CA ASN A 327 14.23 1.71 -6.71
C ASN A 327 12.70 1.51 -6.73
N GLY A 328 12.23 0.31 -6.41
CA GLY A 328 10.79 -0.02 -6.43
C GLY A 328 10.20 -0.18 -7.84
N ALA A 329 11.04 -0.41 -8.85
CA ALA A 329 10.65 -0.67 -10.23
C ALA A 329 11.31 -1.95 -10.76
N VAL A 330 10.65 -2.59 -11.71
CA VAL A 330 11.17 -3.76 -12.43
C VAL A 330 11.77 -3.29 -13.74
N THR A 331 12.93 -3.82 -14.09
CA THR A 331 13.55 -3.64 -15.40
C THR A 331 14.10 -4.95 -15.94
N PHE A 332 14.06 -5.11 -17.26
CA PHE A 332 14.55 -6.28 -18.00
C PHE A 332 15.83 -5.94 -18.78
N GLY A 333 16.65 -5.03 -18.24
CA GLY A 333 17.96 -4.66 -18.78
C GLY A 333 17.94 -3.64 -19.93
N ASN A 334 16.78 -3.12 -20.32
CA ASN A 334 16.61 -2.23 -21.48
C ASN A 334 16.44 -0.74 -21.10
N ASN A 335 16.98 -0.31 -19.96
CA ASN A 335 16.81 1.05 -19.40
C ASN A 335 15.35 1.48 -19.15
N THR A 336 14.39 0.59 -19.38
CA THR A 336 12.96 0.81 -19.15
C THR A 336 12.64 0.28 -17.75
N TYR A 337 12.12 1.13 -16.90
CA TYR A 337 11.75 0.81 -15.54
C TYR A 337 10.25 0.97 -15.38
N LEU A 338 9.57 -0.12 -15.06
CA LEU A 338 8.14 -0.08 -14.70
C LEU A 338 8.04 -0.03 -13.19
N LYS A 339 7.47 1.05 -12.66
CA LYS A 339 7.12 1.09 -11.24
C LYS A 339 6.04 0.03 -10.98
N ILE A 340 6.15 -0.70 -9.89
CA ILE A 340 5.09 -1.64 -9.49
C ILE A 340 4.68 -1.37 -8.05
N ASP A 341 3.40 -1.55 -7.79
CA ASP A 341 2.72 -1.32 -6.51
C ASP A 341 3.28 -2.24 -5.40
N ASN A 342 3.53 -3.51 -5.71
CA ASN A 342 4.11 -4.47 -4.77
C ASN A 342 5.28 -5.27 -5.37
N THR A 343 6.49 -4.69 -5.31
CA THR A 343 7.72 -5.38 -5.78
C THR A 343 8.01 -6.70 -5.06
N GLY A 344 7.62 -6.81 -3.79
CA GLY A 344 7.83 -8.05 -3.02
C GLY A 344 6.94 -9.17 -3.56
N PHE A 345 5.67 -8.87 -3.84
CA PHE A 345 4.75 -9.84 -4.41
C PHE A 345 5.13 -10.24 -5.83
N PHE A 346 5.56 -9.29 -6.67
CA PHE A 346 6.10 -9.62 -8.00
C PHE A 346 7.29 -10.59 -7.93
N ASP A 347 8.27 -10.30 -7.07
CA ASP A 347 9.44 -11.16 -6.90
C ASP A 347 9.07 -12.56 -6.41
N TYR A 348 8.10 -12.65 -5.49
CA TYR A 348 7.57 -13.92 -5.01
C TYR A 348 6.89 -14.73 -6.11
N VAL A 349 5.98 -14.11 -6.88
CA VAL A 349 5.29 -14.75 -8.02
C VAL A 349 6.29 -15.29 -9.04
N MET A 350 7.25 -14.46 -9.45
CA MET A 350 8.26 -14.86 -10.43
C MET A 350 9.08 -16.05 -9.93
N LYS A 351 9.56 -16.00 -8.68
CA LYS A 351 10.33 -17.10 -8.09
C LYS A 351 9.54 -18.39 -7.99
N ALA A 352 8.28 -18.33 -7.55
CA ALA A 352 7.43 -19.50 -7.44
C ALA A 352 7.27 -20.20 -8.81
N LEU A 353 6.97 -19.42 -9.86
CA LEU A 353 6.71 -19.96 -11.20
C LEU A 353 7.95 -20.50 -11.93
N THR A 354 9.14 -20.04 -11.57
CA THR A 354 10.40 -20.49 -12.20
C THR A 354 11.08 -21.60 -11.41
N THR A 355 10.88 -21.67 -10.09
CA THR A 355 11.54 -22.69 -9.25
C THR A 355 10.88 -24.06 -9.44
N ASP A 356 9.55 -24.11 -9.54
CA ASP A 356 8.82 -25.38 -9.70
C ASP A 356 8.97 -25.99 -11.10
N LYS A 357 9.30 -25.18 -12.12
CA LYS A 357 9.62 -25.70 -13.47
C LYS A 357 10.96 -26.42 -13.56
N HIS A 358 11.80 -26.37 -12.52
CA HIS A 358 13.06 -27.10 -12.46
C HIS A 358 12.98 -28.45 -11.71
N ILE A 359 11.80 -28.82 -11.20
CA ILE A 359 11.57 -30.09 -10.48
C ILE A 359 10.67 -31.07 -11.26
N ALA A 360 10.17 -30.69 -12.45
CA ALA A 360 9.38 -31.57 -13.32
C ALA A 360 10.24 -32.24 -14.41
#